data_AF-A0A528V4H6-F1
#
_entry.id   AF-A0A528V4H6-F1
#
_cell.length_a   1.000
_cell.length_b   1.000
_cell.length_c   1.000
_cell.angle_alpha   90.00
_cell.angle_beta   90.00
_cell.angle_gamma   90.00
#
_symmetry.space_group_name_H-M   'P 1'
#
loop_
_entity.id
_entity.type
_entity.pdbx_description
1 polymer ?
#
loop_
_entity_poly.entity_id
_entity_poly.type
_entity_poly.pdbx_seq_one_letter_code
_entity_poly.pdbx_strand_id
1 'polypeptide(L)'
;QRAVVVPSVSDNPQTALQRVGEAAARLVLETIKDGDTISITGGKGVSAVVAGLKPSRGYDVEVVPATGLVQGKHYTDVNHVASLMADKLGGRAYQIHAPLFAD
;
A
#
# COMPACT_ATOMS: atom_id res chain seq x y z
N GLN A 1 1.38 17.27 -9.83
CA GLN A 1 1.70 16.67 -8.53
C GLN A 1 0.81 17.27 -7.45
N ARG A 2 0.38 16.48 -6.45
CA ARG A 2 -0.46 16.92 -5.32
C ARG A 2 0.31 16.71 -4.02
N ALA A 3 0.15 17.61 -3.06
CA ALA A 3 0.65 17.44 -1.69
C ALA A 3 -0.55 17.32 -0.74
N VAL A 4 -0.55 16.31 0.14
CA VAL A 4 -1.57 16.11 1.16
C VAL A 4 -0.88 16.14 2.52
N VAL A 5 -1.22 17.14 3.33
CA VAL A 5 -0.69 17.29 4.70
C VAL A 5 -1.78 16.91 5.69
N VAL A 6 -1.48 15.95 6.57
CA VAL A 6 -2.42 15.48 7.60
C VAL A 6 -1.99 16.04 8.95
N PRO A 7 -2.76 16.95 9.58
CA PRO A 7 -2.40 17.48 10.88
C PRO A 7 -2.50 16.36 11.92
N SER A 8 -1.50 16.16 12.78
CA SER A 8 -1.58 15.26 13.94
C SER A 8 -1.59 16.07 15.23
N VAL A 9 -2.55 15.82 16.11
CA VAL A 9 -2.61 16.39 17.46
C VAL A 9 -1.94 15.49 18.51
N SER A 10 -1.42 14.35 18.07
CA SER A 10 -0.76 13.36 18.92
C SER A 10 0.71 13.26 18.56
N ASP A 11 1.55 13.25 19.57
CA ASP A 11 2.99 12.98 19.46
C ASP A 11 3.29 11.48 19.28
N ASN A 12 2.26 10.61 19.31
CA ASN A 12 2.44 9.19 19.05
C ASN A 12 2.67 8.96 17.55
N PRO A 13 3.85 8.46 17.13
CA PRO A 13 4.16 8.24 15.72
C PRO A 13 3.25 7.20 15.05
N GLN A 14 2.68 6.25 15.81
CA GLN A 14 1.74 5.27 15.27
C GLN A 14 0.42 5.91 14.86
N THR A 15 -0.09 6.84 15.68
CA THR A 15 -1.31 7.61 15.37
C THR A 15 -1.09 8.46 14.12
N ALA A 16 0.07 9.12 14.01
CA ALA A 16 0.42 9.89 12.83
C ALA A 16 0.48 9.01 11.57
N LEU A 17 1.15 7.85 11.65
CA LEU A 17 1.25 6.90 10.55
C LEU A 17 -0.12 6.39 10.08
N GLN A 18 -1.02 6.03 11.01
CA GLN A 18 -2.36 5.60 10.67
C GLN A 18 -3.13 6.70 9.93
N ARG A 19 -3.11 7.93 10.43
CA ARG A 19 -3.84 9.05 9.82
C ARG A 19 -3.31 9.43 8.45
N VAL A 20 -1.99 9.39 8.27
CA VAL A 20 -1.37 9.56 6.94
C VAL A 20 -1.77 8.42 6.02
N GLY A 21 -1.76 7.18 6.50
CA GLY A 21 -2.22 6.00 5.75
C GLY A 21 -3.65 6.14 5.25
N GLU A 22 -4.58 6.55 6.11
CA GLU A 22 -5.99 6.77 5.74
C GLU A 22 -6.16 7.90 4.70
N ALA A 23 -5.39 8.99 4.82
CA ALA A 23 -5.45 10.08 3.84
C ALA A 23 -4.87 9.67 2.48
N ALA A 24 -3.74 8.97 2.49
CA ALA A 24 -3.15 8.43 1.27
C ALA A 24 -4.06 7.36 0.62
N ALA A 25 -4.74 6.54 1.41
CA ALA A 25 -5.70 5.56 0.90
C ALA A 25 -6.86 6.22 0.16
N ARG A 26 -7.42 7.31 0.69
CA ARG A 26 -8.43 8.12 -0.02
C ARG A 26 -7.89 8.67 -1.33
N LEU A 27 -6.66 9.20 -1.33
CA LEU A 27 -6.03 9.71 -2.54
C LEU A 27 -5.84 8.62 -3.60
N VAL A 28 -5.45 7.40 -3.21
CA VAL A 28 -5.35 6.26 -4.12
C VAL A 28 -6.72 5.97 -4.74
N LEU A 29 -7.78 5.85 -3.93
CA LEU A 29 -9.14 5.57 -4.40
C LEU A 29 -9.73 6.66 -5.31
N GLU A 30 -9.32 7.93 -5.11
CA GLU A 30 -9.68 9.04 -6.01
C GLU A 30 -8.99 8.96 -7.38
N THR A 31 -7.88 8.22 -7.47
CA THR A 31 -6.97 8.29 -8.63
C THR A 31 -7.03 7.04 -9.50
N ILE A 32 -7.17 5.85 -8.90
CA ILE A 32 -7.13 4.57 -9.61
C ILE A 32 -8.39 4.34 -10.46
N LYS A 33 -8.21 3.58 -11.55
CA LYS A 33 -9.25 3.20 -12.50
C LYS A 33 -9.15 1.72 -12.85
N ASP A 34 -10.21 1.17 -13.42
CA ASP A 34 -10.19 -0.19 -13.94
C ASP A 34 -9.20 -0.26 -15.12
N GLY A 35 -8.41 -1.33 -15.16
CA GLY A 35 -7.29 -1.54 -16.08
C GLY A 35 -5.94 -1.03 -15.55
N ASP A 36 -5.88 -0.35 -14.40
CA ASP A 36 -4.60 0.13 -13.86
C ASP A 36 -3.74 -1.01 -13.27
N THR A 37 -2.43 -0.87 -13.44
CA THR A 37 -1.42 -1.65 -12.70
C THR A 37 -0.79 -0.78 -11.62
N ILE A 38 -0.92 -1.20 -10.37
CA ILE A 38 -0.42 -0.51 -9.18
C ILE A 38 0.86 -1.19 -8.72
N SER A 39 1.99 -0.50 -8.86
CA SER A 39 3.28 -0.96 -8.35
C SER A 39 3.50 -0.46 -6.91
N ILE A 40 3.87 -1.35 -5.99
CA ILE A 40 4.06 -1.02 -4.57
C ILE A 40 5.39 -1.53 -4.01
N THR A 41 5.92 -0.82 -3.03
CA THR A 41 7.02 -1.34 -2.20
C THR A 41 6.47 -2.01 -0.94
N GLY A 42 7.33 -2.65 -0.16
CA GLY A 42 7.03 -2.95 1.25
C GLY A 42 7.10 -1.71 2.14
N GLY A 43 7.04 -1.93 3.45
CA GLY A 43 7.27 -0.92 4.49
C GLY A 43 6.00 -0.47 5.22
N LYS A 44 6.19 0.01 6.45
CA LYS A 44 5.10 0.41 7.36
C LYS A 44 4.18 1.50 6.78
N GLY A 45 4.74 2.40 5.97
CA GLY A 45 3.99 3.44 5.26
C GLY A 45 2.96 2.85 4.31
N VAL A 46 3.42 2.02 3.37
CA VAL A 46 2.54 1.36 2.40
C VAL A 46 1.54 0.44 3.10
N SER A 47 1.97 -0.32 4.11
CA SER A 47 1.04 -1.13 4.92
C SER A 47 -0.06 -0.30 5.58
N ALA A 48 0.24 0.92 6.06
CA ALA A 48 -0.75 1.82 6.62
C ALA A 48 -1.74 2.35 5.57
N VAL A 49 -1.27 2.61 4.33
CA VAL A 49 -2.16 2.94 3.20
C VAL A 49 -3.12 1.80 2.93
N VAL A 50 -2.60 0.58 2.77
CA VAL A 50 -3.41 -0.62 2.50
C VAL A 50 -4.42 -0.87 3.63
N ALA A 51 -4.00 -0.73 4.90
CA ALA A 51 -4.90 -0.82 6.03
C ALA A 51 -6.04 0.20 5.97
N GLY A 52 -5.75 1.45 5.55
CA GLY A 52 -6.69 2.54 5.42
C GLY A 52 -7.66 2.45 4.23
N LEU A 53 -7.44 1.55 3.26
CA LEU A 53 -8.32 1.39 2.10
C LEU A 53 -9.72 0.94 2.52
N LYS A 54 -10.72 1.73 2.09
CA LYS A 54 -12.16 1.50 2.24
C LYS A 54 -12.87 1.79 0.90
N PRO A 55 -12.67 0.96 -0.12
CA PRO A 55 -13.29 1.18 -1.43
C PRO A 55 -14.80 0.96 -1.36
N SER A 56 -15.55 1.76 -2.12
CA SER A 56 -17.01 1.64 -2.25
C SER A 56 -17.44 0.64 -3.34
N ARG A 57 -16.49 0.15 -4.15
CA ARG A 57 -16.68 -0.82 -5.23
C ARG A 57 -15.43 -1.68 -5.40
N GLY A 58 -15.55 -2.82 -6.07
CA GLY A 58 -14.39 -3.53 -6.61
C GLY A 58 -13.78 -2.78 -7.81
N TYR A 59 -12.48 -2.94 -8.01
CA TYR A 59 -11.69 -2.40 -9.12
C TYR A 59 -11.04 -3.56 -9.89
N ASP A 60 -11.09 -3.52 -11.23
CA ASP A 60 -10.29 -4.43 -12.06
C ASP A 60 -8.87 -3.88 -12.18
N VAL A 61 -8.04 -4.14 -11.17
CA VAL A 61 -6.65 -3.66 -11.10
C VAL A 61 -5.70 -4.80 -10.83
N GLU A 62 -4.45 -4.58 -11.24
CA GLU A 62 -3.34 -5.48 -10.95
C GLU A 62 -2.40 -4.83 -9.94
N VAL A 63 -2.05 -5.53 -8.87
CA VAL A 63 -1.09 -5.05 -7.87
C VAL A 63 0.20 -5.85 -7.98
N VAL A 64 1.31 -5.15 -8.20
CA VAL A 64 2.62 -5.76 -8.43
C VAL A 64 3.67 -5.24 -7.44
N PRO A 65 4.54 -6.11 -6.91
CA PRO A 65 5.73 -5.68 -6.17
C PRO A 65 6.70 -4.88 -7.05
N ALA A 66 7.13 -3.72 -6.56
CA ALA A 66 8.16 -2.89 -7.18
C ALA A 66 9.59 -3.40 -6.88
N THR A 67 9.74 -4.20 -5.83
CA THR A 67 11.03 -4.70 -5.33
C THR A 67 10.96 -6.19 -5.05
N GLY A 68 12.11 -6.86 -5.03
CA GLY A 68 12.22 -8.22 -4.49
C GLY A 68 11.91 -8.29 -2.99
N LEU A 69 11.90 -9.52 -2.46
CA LEU A 69 11.62 -9.81 -1.06
C LEU A 69 12.80 -9.40 -0.17
N VAL A 70 12.53 -8.59 0.86
CA VAL A 70 13.53 -8.26 1.89
C VAL A 70 13.31 -9.15 3.10
N GLN A 71 14.32 -9.93 3.48
CA GLN A 71 14.29 -10.75 4.69
C GLN A 71 14.13 -9.86 5.93
N GLY A 72 13.21 -10.20 6.82
CA GLY A 72 12.96 -9.41 8.02
C GLY A 72 11.55 -9.54 8.56
N LYS A 73 10.91 -8.39 8.84
CA LYS A 73 9.61 -8.30 9.52
C LYS A 73 8.45 -8.42 8.51
N HIS A 74 7.25 -8.78 8.96
CA HIS A 74 6.09 -8.94 8.07
C HIS A 74 5.78 -7.76 7.13
N TYR A 75 6.07 -6.51 7.53
CA TYR A 75 5.88 -5.35 6.64
C TYR A 75 6.91 -5.25 5.51
N THR A 76 8.00 -6.01 5.55
CA THR A 76 8.99 -6.11 4.46
C THR A 76 8.63 -7.22 3.45
N ASP A 77 7.60 -8.00 3.74
CA ASP A 77 6.99 -8.93 2.80
C ASP A 77 6.09 -8.16 1.82
N VAL A 78 6.70 -7.64 0.76
CA VAL A 78 5.99 -6.89 -0.29
C VAL A 78 4.93 -7.74 -1.00
N ASN A 79 5.17 -9.04 -1.10
CA ASN A 79 4.26 -10.02 -1.70
C ASN A 79 2.97 -10.11 -0.89
N HIS A 80 3.09 -10.20 0.44
CA HIS A 80 1.95 -10.15 1.34
C HIS A 80 1.17 -8.82 1.26
N VAL A 81 1.88 -7.68 1.24
CA VAL A 81 1.23 -6.36 1.14
C VAL A 81 0.49 -6.21 -0.21
N ALA A 82 1.05 -6.73 -1.30
CA ALA A 82 0.42 -6.71 -2.62
C ALA A 82 -0.88 -7.52 -2.63
N SER A 83 -0.86 -8.72 -2.06
CA SER A 83 -2.05 -9.56 -1.92
C SER A 83 -3.14 -8.88 -1.09
N LEU A 84 -2.80 -8.31 0.06
CA LEU A 84 -3.76 -7.58 0.90
C LEU A 84 -4.38 -6.36 0.20
N MET A 85 -3.59 -5.64 -0.60
CA MET A 85 -4.08 -4.50 -1.35
C MET A 85 -5.04 -4.94 -2.46
N ALA A 86 -4.68 -5.98 -3.22
CA ALA A 86 -5.55 -6.55 -4.25
C ALA A 86 -6.86 -7.06 -3.66
N ASP A 87 -6.81 -7.80 -2.54
CA ASP A 87 -8.00 -8.31 -1.84
C ASP A 87 -8.95 -7.19 -1.44
N LYS A 88 -8.41 -6.10 -0.88
CA LYS A 88 -9.23 -4.93 -0.50
C LYS A 88 -9.85 -4.23 -1.70
N LEU A 89 -9.13 -4.14 -2.82
CA LEU A 89 -9.59 -3.48 -4.04
C LEU A 89 -10.48 -4.38 -4.91
N GLY A 90 -10.52 -5.70 -4.65
CA GLY A 90 -11.17 -6.68 -5.53
C GLY A 90 -10.38 -6.97 -6.81
N GLY A 91 -9.08 -6.68 -6.81
CA GLY A 91 -8.17 -6.86 -7.95
C GLY A 91 -7.38 -8.17 -7.89
N ARG A 92 -6.28 -8.23 -8.65
CA ARG A 92 -5.35 -9.37 -8.70
C ARG A 92 -3.97 -8.96 -8.22
N ALA A 93 -3.31 -9.80 -7.43
CA ALA A 93 -1.92 -9.58 -7.05
C ALA A 93 -0.98 -10.51 -7.82
N TYR A 94 0.17 -9.98 -8.21
CA TYR A 94 1.30 -10.78 -8.69
C TYR A 94 2.37 -10.86 -7.62
N GLN A 95 3.19 -11.90 -7.70
CA GLN A 95 4.20 -12.20 -6.70
C GLN A 95 5.56 -12.23 -7.36
N ILE A 96 6.58 -11.72 -6.67
CA ILE A 96 7.97 -11.83 -7.09
C ILE A 96 8.69 -12.81 -6.17
N HIS A 97 9.24 -13.88 -6.74
CA HIS A 97 10.01 -14.89 -6.01
C HIS A 97 11.51 -14.66 -6.19
N ALA A 98 11.93 -13.42 -5.99
CA ALA A 98 13.32 -13.01 -6.07
C ALA A 98 13.72 -12.26 -4.79
N PRO A 99 14.84 -12.61 -4.13
CA PRO A 99 15.33 -11.88 -2.98
C PRO A 99 15.84 -10.49 -3.41
N LEU A 100 15.65 -9.50 -2.56
CA LEU A 100 16.31 -8.20 -2.64
C LEU A 100 17.41 -8.15 -1.58
N PHE A 101 18.64 -8.01 -2.05
CA PHE A 101 19.76 -7.60 -1.22
C PHE A 101 19.89 -6.08 -1.34
N ALA A 102 19.72 -5.39 -0.22
CA ALA A 102 19.94 -3.96 -0.12
C ALA A 102 20.95 -3.74 1.02
N ASP A 103 22.03 -3.04 0.70
CA ASP A 103 23.09 -2.67 1.64
C ASP A 103 22.65 -1.59 2.64
#